data_AF-G4ZS11-F1
#
_entry.id   AF-G4ZS11-F1
#
_cell.length_a   1.000
_cell.length_b   1.000
_cell.length_c   1.000
_cell.angle_alpha   90.00
_cell.angle_beta   90.00
_cell.angle_gamma   90.00
#
_symmetry.space_group_name_H-M   'P 1'
#
loop_
_entity.id
_entity.type
_entity.pdbx_description
1 polymer ?
#
loop_
_entity_poly.entity_id
_entity_poly.type
_entity_poly.pdbx_seq_one_letter_code
_entity_poly.pdbx_strand_id
1 'polypeptide(L)'
;MGVTRRALGAEVKSLQYFLNRTAVLNQYREFLRTTKPLADDVRQDVRRQVRAGFDAYRNEEDERRVGLLLRQARDQLKMVSDLVDTAVAQQRSAESKRDWKKGDWAASKQQAPAAAAPVEAKDTWMDSPSDGEDGKDDVKGRVGTGWPWKSDKGTDKLDLEGIKRR
;
A
#
# COMPACT_ATOMS: atom_id res chain seq x y z
N MET A 1 -53.90 -12.62 27.90
CA MET A 1 -52.43 -12.63 27.76
C MET A 1 -52.07 -12.20 26.34
N GLY A 2 -51.82 -10.91 26.12
CA GLY A 2 -51.60 -10.35 24.79
C GLY A 2 -50.20 -10.68 24.29
N VAL A 3 -50.10 -11.48 23.23
CA VAL A 3 -48.85 -11.71 22.51
C VAL A 3 -48.58 -10.48 21.65
N THR A 4 -47.64 -9.63 22.07
CA THR A 4 -47.13 -8.52 21.26
C THR A 4 -46.39 -9.10 20.06
N ARG A 5 -47.10 -9.29 18.95
CA ARG A 5 -46.46 -9.55 17.66
C ARG A 5 -45.62 -8.33 17.32
N ARG A 6 -44.29 -8.46 17.35
CA ARG A 6 -43.38 -7.42 16.83
C ARG A 6 -43.75 -7.16 15.38
N ALA A 7 -43.98 -5.88 15.05
CA ALA A 7 -44.37 -5.41 13.72
C ALA A 7 -43.22 -5.45 12.67
N LEU A 8 -42.13 -6.13 12.97
CA LEU A 8 -41.04 -6.35 12.03
C LEU A 8 -41.21 -7.77 11.49
N GLY A 9 -41.48 -7.89 10.19
CA GLY A 9 -41.67 -9.16 9.49
C GLY A 9 -40.51 -10.13 9.71
N ALA A 10 -40.67 -11.37 9.24
CA ALA A 10 -39.61 -12.38 9.29
C ALA A 10 -38.27 -11.77 8.82
N GLU A 11 -37.23 -11.91 9.65
CA GLU A 11 -35.81 -11.59 9.35
C GLU A 11 -35.28 -10.18 9.63
N VAL A 12 -35.50 -9.65 10.83
CA VAL A 12 -34.51 -8.70 11.37
C VAL A 12 -33.24 -9.46 11.70
N LYS A 13 -32.18 -9.27 10.91
CA LYS A 13 -30.87 -9.90 11.15
C LYS A 13 -30.28 -9.41 12.47
N SER A 14 -29.53 -10.27 13.15
CA SER A 14 -28.90 -9.93 14.42
C SER A 14 -27.91 -8.78 14.27
N LEU A 15 -27.61 -8.07 15.36
CA LEU A 15 -26.54 -7.07 15.36
C LEU A 15 -25.20 -7.69 14.95
N GLN A 16 -24.93 -8.91 15.41
CA GLN A 16 -23.70 -9.64 15.09
C GLN A 16 -23.58 -9.90 13.58
N TYR A 17 -24.67 -10.18 12.88
CA TYR A 17 -24.66 -10.29 11.42
C TYR A 17 -24.09 -9.02 10.76
N PHE A 18 -24.52 -7.83 11.18
CA PHE A 18 -24.05 -6.57 10.62
C PHE A 18 -22.57 -6.31 10.94
N LEU A 19 -22.16 -6.56 12.18
CA LEU A 19 -20.76 -6.43 12.60
C LEU A 19 -19.87 -7.39 11.79
N ASN A 20 -20.25 -8.65 11.71
CA ASN A 20 -19.56 -9.67 10.92
C ASN A 20 -19.48 -9.25 9.44
N ARG A 21 -20.58 -8.76 8.86
CA ARG A 21 -20.59 -8.29 7.47
C ARG A 21 -19.63 -7.12 7.23
N THR A 22 -19.53 -6.17 8.16
CA THR A 22 -18.53 -5.09 8.04
C THR A 22 -17.10 -5.62 8.15
N ALA A 23 -16.85 -6.59 9.03
CA ALA A 23 -15.55 -7.22 9.19
C ALA A 23 -15.13 -7.97 7.91
N VAL A 24 -16.03 -8.77 7.32
CA VAL A 24 -15.81 -9.47 6.03
C VAL A 24 -15.41 -8.48 4.94
N LEU A 25 -16.13 -7.36 4.80
CA LEU A 25 -15.85 -6.36 3.77
C LEU A 25 -14.50 -5.67 3.98
N ASN A 26 -14.14 -5.36 5.23
CA ASN A 26 -12.85 -4.76 5.54
C ASN A 26 -11.71 -5.71 5.20
N GLN A 27 -11.86 -6.97 5.57
CA GLN A 27 -10.87 -8.01 5.30
C GLN A 27 -10.71 -8.28 3.80
N TYR A 28 -11.81 -8.33 3.04
CA TYR A 28 -11.76 -8.42 1.58
C TYR A 28 -10.98 -7.24 0.98
N ARG A 29 -11.22 -6.01 1.44
CA ARG A 29 -10.48 -4.83 0.99
C ARG A 29 -9.00 -4.90 1.36
N GLU A 30 -8.66 -5.46 2.51
CA GLU A 30 -7.26 -5.67 2.92
C GLU A 30 -6.53 -6.61 1.96
N PHE A 31 -7.11 -7.76 1.58
CA PHE A 31 -6.55 -8.65 0.56
C PHE A 31 -6.31 -7.94 -0.79
N LEU A 32 -7.23 -7.06 -1.20
CA LEU A 32 -7.06 -6.31 -2.45
C LEU A 32 -5.92 -5.27 -2.37
N ARG A 33 -5.67 -4.73 -1.19
CA ARG A 33 -4.59 -3.76 -0.93
C ARG A 33 -3.23 -4.45 -0.84
N THR A 34 -3.13 -5.57 -0.12
CA THR A 34 -1.87 -6.33 0.01
C THR A 34 -1.41 -6.87 -1.33
N THR A 35 -2.33 -7.21 -2.23
CA THR A 35 -2.00 -7.69 -3.59
C THR A 35 -1.67 -6.59 -4.60
N LYS A 36 -1.75 -5.31 -4.22
CA LYS A 36 -1.45 -4.18 -5.11
C LYS A 36 -0.03 -4.18 -5.72
N PRO A 37 1.06 -4.54 -5.00
CA PRO A 37 2.42 -4.42 -5.51
C PRO A 37 2.84 -5.56 -6.45
N LEU A 38 2.04 -6.62 -6.61
CA LEU A 38 2.34 -7.67 -7.59
C LEU A 38 2.14 -7.17 -9.02
N ALA A 39 2.83 -7.81 -9.96
CA ALA A 39 2.61 -7.67 -11.40
C ALA A 39 1.13 -7.91 -11.79
N ASP A 40 0.68 -7.24 -12.84
CA ASP A 40 -0.73 -7.13 -13.22
C ASP A 40 -1.42 -8.49 -13.46
N ASP A 41 -0.76 -9.40 -14.17
CA ASP A 41 -1.32 -10.71 -14.52
C ASP A 41 -1.57 -11.55 -13.26
N VAL A 42 -0.51 -11.73 -12.45
CA VAL A 42 -0.57 -12.48 -11.18
C VAL A 42 -1.56 -11.83 -10.21
N ARG A 43 -1.56 -10.50 -10.14
CA ARG A 43 -2.49 -9.75 -9.29
C ARG A 43 -3.95 -10.00 -9.67
N GLN A 44 -4.27 -10.04 -10.96
CA GLN A 44 -5.64 -10.34 -11.39
C GLN A 44 -6.05 -11.75 -10.99
N ASP A 45 -5.19 -12.73 -11.16
CA ASP A 45 -5.48 -14.12 -10.81
C ASP A 45 -5.69 -14.31 -9.31
N VAL A 46 -4.80 -13.74 -8.48
CA VAL A 46 -4.97 -13.77 -7.01
C VAL A 46 -6.27 -13.09 -6.61
N ARG A 47 -6.63 -11.94 -7.22
CA ARG A 47 -7.89 -11.26 -6.92
C ARG A 47 -9.12 -12.06 -7.34
N ARG A 48 -9.06 -12.81 -8.44
CA ARG A 48 -10.13 -13.74 -8.86
C ARG A 48 -10.29 -14.86 -7.83
N GLN A 49 -9.19 -15.46 -7.38
CA GLN A 49 -9.21 -16.51 -6.36
C GLN A 49 -9.75 -16.00 -5.02
N VAL A 50 -9.31 -14.82 -4.57
CA VAL A 50 -9.83 -14.18 -3.37
C VAL A 50 -11.34 -13.96 -3.51
N ARG A 51 -11.81 -13.39 -4.63
CA ARG A 51 -13.25 -13.20 -4.86
C ARG A 51 -14.02 -14.53 -4.79
N ALA A 52 -13.55 -15.56 -5.48
CA ALA A 52 -14.17 -16.88 -5.47
C ALA A 52 -14.24 -17.49 -4.04
N GLY A 53 -13.18 -17.31 -3.25
CA GLY A 53 -13.14 -17.77 -1.86
C GLY A 53 -14.18 -17.08 -0.98
N PHE A 54 -14.37 -15.76 -1.12
CA PHE A 54 -15.41 -15.03 -0.38
C PHE A 54 -16.83 -15.37 -0.90
N ASP A 55 -17.01 -15.57 -2.20
CA ASP A 55 -18.30 -15.92 -2.78
C ASP A 55 -18.75 -17.34 -2.40
N ALA A 56 -17.82 -18.27 -2.18
CA ALA A 56 -18.12 -19.64 -1.72
C ALA A 56 -18.85 -19.68 -0.37
N TYR A 57 -18.58 -18.72 0.52
CA TYR A 57 -19.18 -18.63 1.86
C TYR A 57 -20.20 -17.49 1.98
N ARG A 58 -20.72 -16.99 0.86
CA ARG A 58 -21.65 -15.84 0.83
C ARG A 58 -22.96 -16.07 1.58
N ASN A 59 -23.44 -17.32 1.58
CA ASN A 59 -24.73 -17.72 2.13
C ASN A 59 -24.61 -18.32 3.55
N GLU A 60 -23.47 -18.16 4.21
CA GLU A 60 -23.29 -18.64 5.58
C GLU A 60 -24.05 -17.72 6.55
N GLU A 61 -25.01 -18.29 7.28
CA GLU A 61 -25.85 -17.56 8.24
C GLU A 61 -25.44 -17.80 9.70
N ASP A 62 -24.66 -18.85 9.97
CA ASP A 62 -24.17 -19.15 11.31
C ASP A 62 -23.06 -18.17 11.73
N GLU A 63 -23.40 -17.31 12.68
CA GLU A 63 -22.51 -16.28 13.23
C GLU A 63 -21.20 -16.85 13.79
N ARG A 64 -21.25 -18.03 14.44
CA ARG A 64 -20.07 -18.65 15.04
C ARG A 64 -19.11 -19.13 13.96
N ARG A 65 -19.67 -19.71 12.90
CA ARG A 65 -18.92 -20.18 11.74
C ARG A 65 -18.28 -19.01 10.99
N VAL A 66 -19.03 -17.93 10.77
CA VAL A 66 -18.50 -16.69 10.18
C VAL A 66 -17.35 -16.11 11.01
N GLY A 67 -17.48 -16.12 12.34
CA GLY A 67 -16.40 -15.69 13.24
C GLY A 67 -15.11 -16.52 13.08
N LEU A 68 -15.24 -17.84 12.97
CA LEU A 68 -14.10 -18.74 12.74
C LEU A 68 -13.46 -18.51 11.36
N LEU A 69 -14.27 -18.36 10.32
CA LEU A 69 -13.82 -18.06 8.96
C LEU A 69 -13.08 -16.72 8.89
N LEU A 70 -13.59 -15.69 9.57
CA LEU A 70 -12.92 -14.39 9.67
C LEU A 70 -11.53 -14.53 10.30
N ARG A 71 -11.40 -15.30 11.40
CA ARG A 71 -10.10 -15.55 12.04
C ARG A 71 -9.15 -16.28 11.09
N GLN A 72 -9.61 -17.37 10.49
CA GLN A 72 -8.82 -18.14 9.53
C GLN A 72 -8.35 -17.27 8.36
N ALA A 73 -9.23 -16.45 7.80
CA ALA A 73 -8.90 -15.57 6.71
C ALA A 73 -7.89 -14.48 7.13
N ARG A 74 -7.78 -14.12 8.42
CA ARG A 74 -6.78 -13.13 8.91
C ARG A 74 -5.41 -13.77 8.94
N ASP A 75 -5.34 -15.03 9.34
CA ASP A 75 -4.11 -15.80 9.30
C ASP A 75 -3.68 -16.07 7.84
N GLN A 76 -4.63 -16.33 6.94
CA GLN A 76 -4.37 -16.38 5.50
C GLN A 76 -3.85 -15.06 4.94
N LEU A 77 -4.39 -13.92 5.38
CA LEU A 77 -3.91 -12.62 4.95
C LEU A 77 -2.44 -12.39 5.30
N LYS A 78 -2.01 -12.82 6.50
CA LYS A 78 -0.59 -12.75 6.92
C LYS A 78 0.29 -13.62 6.04
N MET A 79 -0.12 -14.86 5.77
CA MET A 79 0.64 -15.74 4.88
C MET A 79 0.74 -15.12 3.47
N VAL A 80 -0.36 -14.55 2.96
CA VAL A 80 -0.35 -13.86 1.67
C VAL A 80 0.53 -12.62 1.71
N SER A 81 0.55 -11.82 2.77
CA SER A 81 1.47 -10.68 2.84
C SER A 81 2.93 -11.12 2.78
N ASP A 82 3.31 -12.15 3.53
CA ASP A 82 4.69 -12.65 3.56
C ASP A 82 5.11 -13.22 2.18
N LEU A 83 4.20 -13.94 1.52
CA LEU A 83 4.38 -14.45 0.16
C LEU A 83 4.50 -13.30 -0.86
N VAL A 84 3.72 -12.24 -0.71
CA VAL A 84 3.79 -11.08 -1.60
C VAL A 84 5.08 -10.31 -1.38
N ASP A 85 5.50 -10.12 -0.14
CA ASP A 85 6.75 -9.42 0.19
C ASP A 85 7.97 -10.17 -0.38
N THR A 86 7.98 -11.51 -0.29
CA THR A 86 9.02 -12.34 -0.90
C THR A 86 8.99 -12.31 -2.43
N ALA A 87 7.80 -12.39 -3.04
CA ALA A 87 7.66 -12.28 -4.50
C ALA A 87 8.10 -10.90 -5.03
N VAL A 88 7.75 -9.82 -4.33
CA VAL A 88 8.17 -8.45 -4.68
C VAL A 88 9.69 -8.30 -4.53
N ALA A 89 10.29 -8.86 -3.48
CA ALA A 89 11.75 -8.87 -3.32
C ALA A 89 12.46 -9.62 -4.46
N GLN A 90 11.89 -10.75 -4.90
CA GLN A 90 12.39 -11.48 -6.07
C GLN A 90 12.26 -10.68 -7.36
N GLN A 91 11.15 -9.96 -7.57
CA GLN A 91 10.97 -9.11 -8.74
C GLN A 91 12.05 -8.00 -8.81
N ARG A 92 12.29 -7.32 -7.68
CA ARG A 92 13.33 -6.27 -7.58
C ARG A 92 14.74 -6.80 -7.85
N SER A 93 15.07 -7.98 -7.34
CA SER A 93 16.39 -8.59 -7.61
C SER A 93 16.54 -9.04 -9.07
N ALA A 94 15.48 -9.52 -9.71
CA ALA A 94 15.49 -9.86 -11.13
C ALA A 94 15.63 -8.63 -12.04
N GLU A 95 15.05 -7.49 -11.66
CA GLU A 95 15.21 -6.21 -12.34
C GLU A 95 16.63 -5.65 -12.17
N SER A 96 17.14 -5.63 -10.94
CA SER A 96 18.54 -5.28 -10.66
C SER A 96 19.51 -6.17 -11.44
N LYS A 97 19.19 -7.48 -11.59
CA LYS A 97 20.05 -8.41 -12.34
C LYS A 97 20.16 -8.09 -13.84
N ARG A 98 19.15 -7.43 -14.41
CA ARG A 98 19.17 -7.01 -15.81
C ARG A 98 19.98 -5.73 -16.01
N ASP A 99 20.02 -4.88 -15.00
CA ASP A 99 20.70 -3.59 -15.04
C ASP A 99 22.24 -3.74 -15.10
N TRP A 100 22.85 -4.56 -14.23
CA TRP A 100 24.31 -4.80 -14.30
C TRP A 100 24.73 -5.51 -15.60
N LYS A 101 23.90 -6.41 -16.13
CA LYS A 101 24.20 -7.12 -17.39
C LYS A 101 24.11 -6.20 -18.62
N LYS A 102 23.39 -5.07 -18.53
CA LYS A 102 23.33 -4.05 -19.58
C LYS A 102 24.59 -3.17 -19.59
N GLY A 103 25.27 -3.02 -18.46
CA GLY A 103 26.53 -2.26 -18.35
C GLY A 103 27.75 -2.95 -18.96
N ASP A 104 27.77 -4.28 -19.02
CA ASP A 104 28.97 -5.05 -19.41
C ASP A 104 29.20 -5.16 -20.94
N TRP A 105 28.16 -4.96 -21.77
CA TRP A 105 28.27 -5.12 -23.23
C TRP A 105 28.54 -3.83 -24.01
N ALA A 106 28.44 -2.66 -23.36
CA ALA A 106 28.74 -1.37 -23.99
C ALA A 106 30.24 -0.99 -23.95
N ALA A 107 31.05 -1.70 -23.17
CA ALA A 107 32.48 -1.39 -23.01
C ALA A 107 33.42 -2.16 -23.97
N SER A 108 32.94 -3.15 -24.74
CA SER A 108 33.78 -4.00 -25.59
C SER A 108 33.67 -3.71 -27.10
N LYS A 109 33.46 -2.45 -27.50
CA LYS A 109 33.47 -2.08 -28.92
C LYS A 109 34.33 -0.84 -29.23
N GLN A 110 35.60 -0.86 -28.83
CA GLN A 110 36.65 -0.02 -29.42
C GLN A 110 37.95 -0.84 -29.59
N GLN A 111 37.97 -1.62 -30.67
CA GLN A 111 38.99 -1.63 -31.72
C GLN A 111 40.43 -1.19 -31.35
N ALA A 112 41.35 -2.15 -31.29
CA ALA A 112 42.79 -1.96 -31.57
C ALA A 112 43.08 -2.34 -33.05
N PRO A 113 44.26 -2.05 -33.66
CA PRO A 113 45.49 -1.51 -33.07
C PRO A 113 46.21 -0.41 -33.91
N ALA A 114 47.04 0.42 -33.27
CA ALA A 114 48.46 0.65 -33.62
C ALA A 114 49.08 1.86 -32.89
N ALA A 115 50.30 1.63 -32.41
CA ALA A 115 51.35 2.60 -32.06
C ALA A 115 51.30 3.33 -30.69
N ALA A 116 52.17 2.81 -29.80
CA ALA A 116 53.16 3.54 -29.00
C ALA A 116 52.78 4.13 -27.61
N ALA A 117 53.51 3.59 -26.62
CA ALA A 117 54.08 4.23 -25.42
C ALA A 117 53.27 4.19 -24.10
N PRO A 118 53.98 4.10 -22.95
CA PRO A 118 53.54 3.33 -21.79
C PRO A 118 53.14 4.18 -20.57
N VAL A 119 52.34 3.54 -19.71
CA VAL A 119 52.18 3.73 -18.25
C VAL A 119 52.21 5.17 -17.68
N GLU A 120 51.06 5.64 -17.21
CA GLU A 120 50.94 6.22 -15.87
C GLU A 120 49.56 5.89 -15.29
N ALA A 121 49.55 4.93 -14.35
CA ALA A 121 48.44 4.76 -13.43
C ALA A 121 48.47 5.91 -12.44
N LYS A 122 47.55 6.88 -12.59
CA LYS A 122 47.22 7.85 -11.56
C LYS A 122 45.96 7.38 -10.85
N ASP A 123 46.14 6.47 -9.90
CA ASP A 123 45.25 6.32 -8.76
C ASP A 123 45.11 7.68 -8.08
N THR A 124 44.02 8.38 -8.37
CA THR A 124 43.66 9.63 -7.69
C THR A 124 42.57 9.31 -6.68
N TRP A 125 42.98 8.58 -5.65
CA TRP A 125 42.20 8.38 -4.42
C TRP A 125 42.77 9.34 -3.36
N MET A 126 41.88 10.13 -2.76
CA MET A 126 42.04 11.11 -1.67
C MET A 126 42.28 12.60 -2.04
N ASP A 127 41.25 13.37 -1.66
CA ASP A 127 41.19 14.76 -1.21
C ASP A 127 41.35 15.95 -2.19
N SER A 128 40.22 16.67 -2.37
CA SER A 128 40.08 18.01 -1.78
C SER A 128 38.59 18.36 -1.57
N PRO A 129 38.18 18.79 -0.36
CA PRO A 129 36.80 19.19 -0.08
C PRO A 129 36.61 20.64 -0.56
N SER A 130 35.73 20.84 -1.54
CA SER A 130 35.26 22.19 -1.87
C SER A 130 33.93 22.43 -1.17
N ASP A 131 34.01 23.24 -0.12
CA ASP A 131 32.91 23.94 0.53
C ASP A 131 32.17 24.82 -0.48
N GLY A 132 30.84 24.92 -0.37
CA GLY A 132 30.07 25.97 -1.04
C GLY A 132 28.78 25.54 -1.74
N GLU A 133 27.75 25.35 -0.92
CA GLU A 133 26.32 25.64 -1.20
C GLU A 133 25.44 24.67 -2.03
N ASP A 134 24.25 24.48 -1.44
CA ASP A 134 22.98 24.04 -2.03
C ASP A 134 22.71 22.55 -2.24
N GLY A 135 22.82 21.81 -1.13
CA GLY A 135 22.10 20.55 -0.93
C GLY A 135 21.33 20.56 0.38
N LYS A 136 20.22 21.32 0.48
CA LYS A 136 19.27 21.10 1.58
C LYS A 136 18.63 19.74 1.37
N ASP A 137 19.18 18.76 2.06
CA ASP A 137 18.58 17.48 2.33
C ASP A 137 17.12 17.68 2.76
N ASP A 138 16.18 17.33 1.89
CA ASP A 138 14.78 17.20 2.28
C ASP A 138 14.64 15.89 3.06
N VAL A 139 15.06 15.96 4.32
CA VAL A 139 14.94 14.93 5.33
C VAL A 139 13.45 14.64 5.53
N LYS A 140 13.02 13.53 4.94
CA LYS A 140 12.23 12.48 5.61
C LYS A 140 11.40 12.99 6.81
N GLY A 141 10.28 13.68 6.57
CA GLY A 141 9.47 14.13 7.71
C GLY A 141 8.34 15.12 7.51
N ARG A 142 8.08 15.70 6.32
CA ARG A 142 6.93 16.62 6.18
C ARG A 142 5.64 15.88 5.82
N VAL A 143 5.18 15.04 6.74
CA VAL A 143 3.78 14.62 6.84
C VAL A 143 2.99 15.84 7.31
N GLY A 144 2.12 16.38 6.45
CA GLY A 144 0.99 17.17 6.93
C GLY A 144 0.92 18.63 6.49
N THR A 145 0.74 18.90 5.20
CA THR A 145 -0.02 20.08 4.73
C THR A 145 -0.90 19.76 3.50
N GLY A 146 -1.30 18.50 3.35
CA GLY A 146 -2.10 18.03 2.21
C GLY A 146 -3.47 17.48 2.60
N TRP A 147 -4.13 18.03 3.63
CA TRP A 147 -5.49 17.65 4.02
C TRP A 147 -6.46 18.82 3.80
N PRO A 148 -7.65 18.57 3.23
CA PRO A 148 -8.48 19.60 2.60
C PRO A 148 -9.17 20.60 3.56
N TRP A 149 -9.00 20.46 4.88
CA TRP A 149 -9.56 21.39 5.87
C TRP A 149 -8.52 22.32 6.54
N LYS A 150 -7.23 22.23 6.19
CA LYS A 150 -6.22 23.18 6.66
C LYS A 150 -6.24 24.43 5.75
N SER A 151 -7.32 25.20 5.81
CA SER A 151 -7.30 26.58 5.32
C SER A 151 -6.77 27.48 6.44
N ASP A 152 -5.57 28.02 6.26
CA ASP A 152 -5.09 29.22 6.98
C ASP A 152 -5.90 30.44 6.52
N LYS A 153 -7.18 30.47 6.90
CA LYS A 153 -7.96 31.70 6.93
C LYS A 153 -8.28 31.94 8.38
N GLY A 154 -7.53 32.85 8.99
CA GLY A 154 -7.89 33.41 10.29
C GLY A 154 -9.34 33.83 10.24
N THR A 155 -10.08 33.46 11.28
CA THR A 155 -11.45 33.93 11.48
C THR A 155 -11.41 35.46 11.55
N ASP A 156 -11.90 36.14 10.52
CA ASP A 156 -12.34 37.52 10.69
C ASP A 156 -13.40 37.50 11.78
N LYS A 157 -13.06 38.13 12.92
CA LYS A 157 -14.02 38.36 13.99
C LYS A 157 -15.12 39.22 13.39
N LEU A 158 -16.26 38.63 13.11
CA LEU A 158 -17.48 39.39 12.87
C LEU A 158 -17.86 40.02 14.21
N ASP A 159 -17.51 41.29 14.38
CA ASP A 159 -17.99 42.10 15.49
C ASP A 159 -19.52 42.18 15.39
N LEU A 160 -20.21 41.43 16.26
CA LEU A 160 -21.66 41.47 16.39
C LEU A 160 -22.05 42.74 17.16
N GLU A 161 -21.89 43.90 16.53
CA GLU A 161 -22.61 45.10 16.95
C GLU A 161 -24.07 44.99 16.48
N GLY A 162 -24.97 44.72 17.42
CA GLY A 162 -26.39 45.01 17.18
C GLY A 162 -27.40 43.94 17.62
N ILE A 163 -27.34 43.48 18.87
CA ILE A 163 -28.55 42.94 19.51
C ILE A 163 -29.18 44.07 20.33
N LYS A 164 -29.98 44.93 19.67
CA LYS A 164 -30.91 45.82 20.36
C LYS A 164 -32.03 44.96 20.94
N ARG A 165 -32.02 44.80 22.26
CA ARG A 165 -33.18 44.31 23.01
C ARG A 165 -34.33 45.32 22.82
N ARG A 166 -35.44 44.86 22.26
CA ARG A 166 -36.76 45.47 22.44
C ARG A 166 -37.66 44.42 23.07
#